data_AF-A0A955PXZ5-F1
#
_entry.id   AF-A0A955PXZ5-F1
#
_cell.length_a   1.000
_cell.length_b   1.000
_cell.length_c   1.000
_cell.angle_alpha   90.00
_cell.angle_beta   90.00
_cell.angle_gamma   90.00
#
_symmetry.space_group_name_H-M   'P 1'
#
loop_
_entity.id
_entity.type
_entity.pdbx_description
1 polymer ?
#
loop_
_entity_poly.entity_id
_entity_poly.type
_entity_poly.pdbx_seq_one_letter_code
_entity_poly.pdbx_strand_id
1 'polypeptide(L)'
;LGFQLMEGSSRPRPKAVGHYLLEKFQLAGITKTYIILRKGKWDIPAYFGHGEFVNMHLGYLIMGESLGPPFTLDQAYPFVHDKLVAFGFPDIMISSENVFSSLLTQQERTQADVVLAVFPAHKPQIMDMVEMDENGKIHAMFLKPDKTDLELCWLGGVWTPVFTQFMHEYLQRFRKKNDFKTSKGGKLESEDLTVGAVIQAAISKGLQTYGVVFPEGKYIDIGTPDNLLKSLKMFGCQLT
;
A
#
# COMPACT_ATOMS: atom_id res chain seq x y z
N LEU A 1 -3.58 11.20 16.01
CA LEU A 1 -4.14 10.03 16.69
C LEU A 1 -5.29 10.47 17.55
N GLY A 2 -6.44 9.82 17.39
CA GLY A 2 -7.72 10.23 17.96
C GLY A 2 -8.53 9.02 18.41
N PHE A 3 -9.78 9.26 18.77
CA PHE A 3 -10.69 8.24 19.27
C PHE A 3 -11.89 8.09 18.35
N GLN A 4 -12.54 6.94 18.41
CA GLN A 4 -13.84 6.69 17.80
C GLN A 4 -14.87 6.34 18.88
N LEU A 5 -16.09 6.78 18.67
CA LEU A 5 -17.27 6.33 19.41
C LEU A 5 -17.84 5.13 18.65
N MET A 6 -17.89 3.95 19.27
CA MET A 6 -18.62 2.81 18.69
C MET A 6 -20.07 2.86 19.14
N GLU A 7 -21.01 2.54 18.23
CA GLU A 7 -22.41 2.33 18.61
C GLU A 7 -22.51 1.32 19.77
N GLY A 8 -23.27 1.69 20.80
CA GLY A 8 -23.43 0.87 22.01
C GLY A 8 -22.32 0.99 23.07
N SER A 9 -21.26 1.78 22.83
CA SER A 9 -20.22 2.04 23.83
C SER A 9 -20.18 3.52 24.25
N SER A 10 -20.25 3.79 25.56
CA SER A 10 -20.19 5.15 26.11
C SER A 10 -18.77 5.69 26.27
N ARG A 11 -17.73 4.91 25.92
CA ARG A 11 -16.33 5.29 26.09
C ARG A 11 -15.61 5.36 24.75
N PRO A 12 -14.93 6.48 24.44
CA PRO A 12 -14.12 6.61 23.24
C PRO A 12 -13.02 5.54 23.22
N ARG A 13 -12.87 4.83 22.09
CA ARG A 13 -11.77 3.87 21.87
C ARG A 13 -10.71 4.49 20.97
N PRO A 14 -9.40 4.32 21.26
CA PRO A 14 -8.34 4.78 20.36
C PRO A 14 -8.52 4.23 18.95
N LYS A 15 -8.33 5.07 17.94
CA LYS A 15 -8.26 4.64 16.54
C LYS A 15 -6.96 3.86 16.30
N ALA A 16 -7.07 2.61 15.86
CA ALA A 16 -5.93 1.85 15.35
C ALA A 16 -5.39 2.52 14.07
N VAL A 17 -4.09 2.43 13.78
CA VAL A 17 -3.52 3.20 12.65
C VAL A 17 -4.16 2.86 11.30
N GLY A 18 -4.47 1.59 11.04
CA GLY A 18 -5.16 1.19 9.82
C GLY A 18 -6.52 1.86 9.62
N HIS A 19 -7.16 2.38 10.67
CA HIS A 19 -8.39 3.16 10.58
C HIS A 19 -8.21 4.39 9.67
N TYR A 20 -7.09 5.11 9.79
CA TYR A 20 -6.84 6.33 9.01
C TYR A 20 -6.70 6.06 7.51
N LEU A 21 -6.23 4.87 7.14
CA LEU A 21 -6.19 4.44 5.75
C LEU A 21 -7.61 4.13 5.24
N LEU A 22 -8.43 3.47 6.04
CA LEU A 22 -9.82 3.16 5.68
C LEU A 22 -10.68 4.43 5.51
N GLU A 23 -10.48 5.45 6.35
CA GLU A 23 -11.15 6.75 6.18
C GLU A 23 -10.78 7.40 4.84
N LYS A 24 -9.51 7.33 4.44
CA LYS A 24 -9.05 7.86 3.14
C LYS A 24 -9.61 7.08 1.96
N PHE A 25 -9.76 5.76 2.11
CA PHE A 25 -10.48 4.94 1.13
C PHE A 25 -11.96 5.33 1.04
N GLN A 26 -12.63 5.50 2.18
CA GLN A 26 -14.02 5.91 2.26
C GLN A 26 -14.23 7.29 1.60
N LEU A 27 -13.36 8.26 1.88
CA LEU A 27 -13.39 9.60 1.26
C LEU A 27 -13.19 9.56 -0.26
N ALA A 28 -12.50 8.54 -0.78
CA ALA A 28 -12.34 8.29 -2.21
C ALA A 28 -13.50 7.48 -2.83
N GLY A 29 -14.54 7.16 -2.05
CA GLY A 29 -15.69 6.40 -2.52
C GLY A 29 -15.46 4.89 -2.61
N ILE A 30 -14.38 4.38 -2.02
CA ILE A 30 -14.10 2.93 -1.99
C ILE A 30 -15.02 2.29 -0.94
N THR A 31 -15.82 1.33 -1.38
CA THR A 31 -16.86 0.69 -0.54
C THR A 31 -16.53 -0.74 -0.14
N LYS A 32 -15.47 -1.34 -0.69
CA LYS A 32 -15.03 -2.71 -0.39
C LYS A 32 -13.53 -2.76 -0.20
N THR A 33 -13.06 -3.35 0.89
CA THR A 33 -11.64 -3.52 1.18
C THR A 33 -11.35 -4.90 1.71
N TYR A 34 -10.29 -5.53 1.20
CA TYR A 34 -9.75 -6.77 1.73
C TYR A 34 -8.55 -6.48 2.63
N ILE A 35 -8.61 -6.95 3.88
CA ILE A 35 -7.52 -6.89 4.83
C ILE A 35 -6.86 -8.27 4.86
N ILE A 36 -5.59 -8.33 4.49
CA ILE A 36 -4.83 -9.58 4.42
C ILE A 36 -3.99 -9.71 5.67
N LEU A 37 -4.18 -10.79 6.43
CA LEU A 37 -3.55 -10.97 7.75
C LEU A 37 -2.96 -12.37 7.94
N ARG A 38 -2.01 -12.48 8.86
CA ARG A 38 -1.44 -13.77 9.28
C ARG A 38 -2.45 -14.53 10.13
N LYS A 39 -2.48 -15.85 9.98
CA LYS A 39 -3.22 -16.74 10.89
C LYS A 39 -2.90 -16.39 12.35
N GLY A 40 -3.94 -16.17 13.16
CA GLY A 40 -3.79 -15.81 14.58
C GLY A 40 -3.95 -14.32 14.90
N LYS A 41 -3.95 -13.42 13.90
CA LYS A 41 -4.16 -11.97 14.08
C LYS A 41 -5.64 -11.60 14.21
N TRP A 42 -6.36 -12.31 15.07
CA TRP A 42 -7.82 -12.18 15.24
C TRP A 42 -8.22 -10.88 15.95
N ASP A 43 -7.27 -10.19 16.58
CA ASP A 43 -7.43 -8.84 17.11
C ASP A 43 -7.84 -7.83 16.02
N ILE A 44 -7.39 -8.02 14.77
CA ILE A 44 -7.72 -7.16 13.63
C ILE A 44 -9.22 -7.24 13.27
N PRO A 45 -9.80 -8.40 12.92
CA PRO A 45 -11.23 -8.51 12.67
C PRO A 45 -12.06 -8.28 13.95
N ALA A 46 -11.56 -8.58 15.14
CA ALA A 46 -12.25 -8.24 16.38
C ALA A 46 -12.37 -6.72 16.59
N TYR A 47 -11.39 -5.93 16.13
CA TYR A 47 -11.41 -4.48 16.20
C TYR A 47 -12.23 -3.84 15.06
N PHE A 48 -11.98 -4.23 13.81
CA PHE A 48 -12.59 -3.62 12.63
C PHE A 48 -13.97 -4.21 12.29
N GLY A 49 -14.33 -5.38 12.84
CA GLY A 49 -15.65 -5.97 12.63
C GLY A 49 -15.94 -6.19 11.14
N HIS A 50 -17.12 -5.78 10.67
CA HIS A 50 -17.50 -5.90 9.27
C HIS A 50 -17.37 -4.59 8.47
N GLY A 51 -16.84 -3.53 9.10
CA GLY A 51 -16.57 -2.23 8.46
C GLY A 51 -17.63 -1.14 8.61
N GLU A 52 -18.68 -1.37 9.40
CA GLU A 52 -19.78 -0.41 9.64
C GLU A 52 -19.29 0.98 10.05
N PHE A 53 -18.30 1.05 10.95
CA PHE A 53 -17.75 2.29 11.49
C PHE A 53 -17.04 3.18 10.44
N VAL A 54 -16.70 2.63 9.27
CA VAL A 54 -16.14 3.36 8.11
C VAL A 54 -17.02 3.24 6.87
N ASN A 55 -18.29 2.86 7.04
CA ASN A 55 -19.28 2.69 5.96
C ASN A 55 -18.72 1.88 4.77
N MET A 56 -18.07 0.76 5.06
CA MET A 56 -17.35 -0.06 4.08
C MET A 56 -17.58 -1.53 4.34
N HIS A 57 -17.55 -2.35 3.30
CA HIS A 57 -17.57 -3.81 3.45
C HIS A 57 -16.13 -4.33 3.58
N LEU A 58 -15.77 -4.79 4.79
CA LEU A 58 -14.45 -5.36 5.05
C LEU A 58 -14.47 -6.88 4.89
N GLY A 59 -13.58 -7.39 4.03
CA GLY A 59 -13.27 -8.82 3.89
C GLY A 59 -11.91 -9.13 4.51
N TYR A 60 -11.76 -10.31 5.10
CA TYR A 60 -10.52 -10.74 5.75
C TYR A 60 -9.95 -11.96 5.04
N LEU A 61 -8.72 -11.83 4.54
CA LEU A 61 -8.02 -12.93 3.88
C LEU A 61 -6.87 -13.39 4.77
N ILE A 62 -6.77 -14.70 4.98
CA ILE A 62 -5.68 -15.29 5.75
C ILE A 62 -4.54 -15.62 4.79
N MET A 63 -3.38 -15.00 4.97
CA MET A 63 -2.22 -15.29 4.14
C MET A 63 -1.72 -16.72 4.37
N GLY A 64 -1.43 -17.43 3.28
CA GLY A 64 -0.70 -18.69 3.29
C GLY A 64 0.81 -18.49 3.41
N GLU A 65 1.58 -19.40 2.81
CA GLU A 65 3.03 -19.21 2.65
C GLU A 65 3.30 -18.00 1.75
N SER A 66 4.10 -17.06 2.23
CA SER A 66 4.41 -15.80 1.55
C SER A 66 5.91 -15.64 1.40
N LEU A 67 6.36 -15.41 0.16
CA LEU A 67 7.76 -15.09 -0.20
C LEU A 67 7.97 -13.56 -0.30
N GLY A 68 7.13 -12.77 0.38
CA GLY A 68 7.24 -11.31 0.42
C GLY A 68 5.90 -10.59 0.25
N PRO A 69 5.86 -9.26 0.46
CA PRO A 69 4.62 -8.47 0.38
C PRO A 69 3.78 -8.67 -0.89
N PRO A 70 4.35 -8.81 -2.11
CA PRO A 70 3.54 -9.09 -3.31
C PRO A 70 2.75 -10.39 -3.24
N PHE A 71 3.31 -11.47 -2.66
CA PHE A 71 2.59 -12.73 -2.46
C PHE A 71 1.44 -12.60 -1.46
N THR A 72 1.58 -11.69 -0.49
CA THR A 72 0.48 -11.33 0.40
C THR A 72 -0.64 -10.65 -0.38
N LEU A 73 -0.31 -9.66 -1.24
CA LEU A 73 -1.32 -8.98 -2.07
C LEU A 73 -2.02 -9.92 -3.04
N ASP A 74 -1.27 -10.85 -3.64
CA ASP A 74 -1.79 -11.81 -4.62
C ASP A 74 -2.84 -12.77 -4.03
N GLN A 75 -2.92 -12.91 -2.69
CA GLN A 75 -4.01 -13.65 -2.04
C GLN A 75 -5.40 -13.04 -2.36
N ALA A 76 -5.46 -11.75 -2.66
CA ALA A 76 -6.68 -11.07 -3.04
C ALA A 76 -7.05 -11.26 -4.52
N TYR A 77 -6.15 -11.79 -5.36
CA TYR A 77 -6.34 -11.90 -6.81
C TYR A 77 -7.71 -12.47 -7.21
N PRO A 78 -8.20 -13.60 -6.64
CA PRO A 78 -9.51 -14.16 -7.01
C PRO A 78 -10.70 -13.23 -6.81
N PHE A 79 -10.54 -12.18 -5.99
CA PHE A 79 -11.60 -11.24 -5.64
C PHE A 79 -11.47 -9.88 -6.34
N VAL A 80 -10.28 -9.54 -6.85
CA VAL A 80 -9.97 -8.20 -7.36
C VAL A 80 -9.36 -8.17 -8.76
N HIS A 81 -9.13 -9.33 -9.41
CA HIS A 81 -8.43 -9.42 -10.69
C HIS A 81 -9.07 -8.60 -11.83
N ASP A 82 -10.37 -8.33 -11.76
CA ASP A 82 -11.13 -7.56 -12.75
C ASP A 82 -11.53 -6.16 -12.24
N LYS A 83 -10.93 -5.70 -11.13
CA LYS A 83 -11.27 -4.43 -10.47
C LYS A 83 -10.14 -3.40 -10.57
N LEU A 84 -10.53 -2.13 -10.47
CA LEU A 84 -9.62 -1.04 -10.10
C LEU A 84 -9.33 -1.17 -8.60
N VAL A 85 -8.06 -1.28 -8.25
CA VAL A 85 -7.62 -1.54 -6.88
C VAL A 85 -6.96 -0.30 -6.32
N ALA A 86 -7.35 0.10 -5.10
CA ALA A 86 -6.59 1.04 -4.28
C ALA A 86 -5.81 0.27 -3.22
N PHE A 87 -4.55 0.65 -3.04
CA PHE A 87 -3.60 0.00 -2.16
C PHE A 87 -2.92 1.01 -1.24
N GLY A 88 -2.84 0.65 0.04
CA GLY A 88 -2.09 1.40 1.05
C GLY A 88 -1.59 0.49 2.15
N PHE A 89 -0.63 1.01 2.92
CA PHE A 89 0.00 0.30 4.03
C PHE A 89 -0.73 0.63 5.35
N PRO A 90 -1.21 -0.37 6.11
CA PRO A 90 -2.04 -0.14 7.30
C PRO A 90 -1.27 0.43 8.50
N ASP A 91 0.06 0.46 8.43
CA ASP A 91 1.00 0.99 9.42
C ASP A 91 1.61 2.34 9.03
N ILE A 92 1.27 2.87 7.84
CA ILE A 92 1.71 4.20 7.41
C ILE A 92 0.56 5.20 7.58
N MET A 93 0.78 6.22 8.41
CA MET A 93 -0.09 7.38 8.48
C MET A 93 0.31 8.39 7.42
N ILE A 94 -0.67 8.95 6.72
CA ILE A 94 -0.49 10.02 5.72
C ILE A 94 -1.39 11.20 6.11
N SER A 95 -0.90 12.44 6.00
CA SER A 95 -1.65 13.65 6.38
C SER A 95 -2.65 14.13 5.33
N SER A 96 -2.38 13.83 4.05
CA SER A 96 -3.24 14.25 2.96
C SER A 96 -4.49 13.37 2.93
N GLU A 97 -5.67 13.97 3.13
CA GLU A 97 -6.94 13.23 3.20
C GLU A 97 -7.44 12.76 1.82
N ASN A 98 -7.19 13.54 0.77
CA ASN A 98 -7.68 13.30 -0.58
C ASN A 98 -6.73 12.43 -1.44
N VAL A 99 -5.83 11.65 -0.83
CA VAL A 99 -4.78 10.90 -1.55
C VAL A 99 -5.39 10.01 -2.61
N PHE A 100 -6.27 9.10 -2.23
CA PHE A 100 -6.85 8.14 -3.16
C PHE A 100 -7.80 8.76 -4.17
N SER A 101 -8.57 9.81 -3.81
CA SER A 101 -9.39 10.55 -4.78
C SER A 101 -8.54 11.21 -5.87
N SER A 102 -7.37 11.72 -5.50
CA SER A 102 -6.42 12.33 -6.45
C SER A 102 -5.78 11.27 -7.35
N LEU A 103 -5.45 10.09 -6.80
CA LEU A 103 -4.96 8.95 -7.60
C LEU A 103 -5.99 8.46 -8.60
N LEU A 104 -7.26 8.31 -8.19
CA LEU A 104 -8.36 7.90 -9.05
C LEU A 104 -8.59 8.91 -10.19
N THR A 105 -8.61 10.21 -9.86
CA THR A 105 -8.73 11.28 -10.86
C THR A 105 -7.58 11.24 -11.87
N GLN A 106 -6.35 11.03 -11.39
CA GLN A 106 -5.18 10.90 -12.26
C GLN A 106 -5.26 9.65 -13.14
N GLN A 107 -5.71 8.52 -12.59
CA GLN A 107 -5.90 7.28 -13.34
C GLN A 107 -6.96 7.45 -14.44
N GLU A 108 -8.08 8.10 -14.15
CA GLU A 108 -9.12 8.40 -15.15
C GLU A 108 -8.58 9.35 -16.24
N ARG A 109 -7.81 10.37 -15.86
CA ARG A 109 -7.24 11.34 -16.82
C ARG A 109 -6.23 10.71 -17.77
N THR A 110 -5.32 9.88 -17.26
CA THR A 110 -4.19 9.34 -18.03
C THR A 110 -4.45 7.95 -18.60
N GLN A 111 -5.50 7.27 -18.12
CA GLN A 111 -5.75 5.85 -18.39
C GLN A 111 -4.56 4.96 -18.03
N ALA A 112 -3.76 5.37 -17.04
CA ALA A 112 -2.57 4.64 -16.61
C ALA A 112 -2.94 3.28 -16.00
N ASP A 113 -2.03 2.31 -16.16
CA ASP A 113 -2.14 0.99 -15.54
C ASP A 113 -1.90 1.05 -14.03
N VAL A 114 -1.01 1.97 -13.61
CA VAL A 114 -0.64 2.21 -12.21
C VAL A 114 -0.51 3.71 -11.95
N VAL A 115 -1.06 4.18 -10.84
CA VAL A 115 -0.87 5.55 -10.33
C VAL A 115 -0.41 5.48 -8.88
N LEU A 116 0.74 6.08 -8.56
CA LEU A 116 1.32 6.07 -7.22
C LEU A 116 1.10 7.39 -6.49
N ALA A 117 0.89 7.32 -5.16
CA ALA A 117 0.95 8.50 -4.31
C ALA A 117 2.41 8.79 -3.96
N VAL A 118 2.90 9.93 -4.40
CA VAL A 118 4.31 10.32 -4.36
C VAL A 118 4.54 11.44 -3.35
N PHE A 119 5.57 11.29 -2.51
CA PHE A 119 5.87 12.20 -1.39
C PHE A 119 7.37 12.52 -1.33
N PRO A 120 7.76 13.68 -0.79
CA PRO A 120 9.15 13.97 -0.47
C PRO A 120 9.74 12.92 0.49
N ALA A 121 10.83 12.29 0.10
CA ALA A 121 11.47 11.23 0.86
C ALA A 121 12.25 11.80 2.05
N HIS A 122 11.91 11.37 3.26
CA HIS A 122 12.65 11.77 4.47
C HIS A 122 13.98 11.01 4.63
N LYS A 123 14.04 9.77 4.13
CA LYS A 123 15.22 8.89 4.18
C LYS A 123 15.29 8.03 2.91
N PRO A 124 15.84 8.56 1.81
CA PRO A 124 15.88 7.86 0.52
C PRO A 124 16.45 6.43 0.54
N GLN A 125 17.37 6.16 1.47
CA GLN A 125 18.15 4.92 1.55
C GLN A 125 17.34 3.73 2.06
N ILE A 126 16.18 3.98 2.68
CA ILE A 126 15.28 2.94 3.18
C ILE A 126 13.93 2.92 2.46
N MET A 127 13.79 3.77 1.43
CA MET A 127 12.56 3.95 0.66
C MET A 127 12.79 3.57 -0.80
N ASP A 128 11.73 3.16 -1.47
CA ASP A 128 11.74 3.02 -2.91
C ASP A 128 11.55 4.41 -3.53
N MET A 129 12.56 4.84 -4.28
CA MET A 129 12.65 6.17 -4.88
C MET A 129 12.07 6.15 -6.29
N VAL A 130 11.50 7.27 -6.71
CA VAL A 130 10.77 7.38 -7.97
C VAL A 130 11.41 8.45 -8.85
N GLU A 131 11.75 8.10 -10.09
CA GLU A 131 12.11 9.05 -11.14
C GLU A 131 10.88 9.33 -12.00
N MET A 132 10.50 10.61 -12.07
CA MET A 132 9.24 11.07 -12.65
C MET A 132 9.45 12.33 -13.47
N ASP A 133 8.78 12.43 -14.61
CA ASP A 133 8.79 13.63 -15.46
C ASP A 133 7.80 14.70 -14.97
N GLU A 134 7.83 15.86 -15.64
CA GLU A 134 6.95 17.01 -15.38
C GLU A 134 5.45 16.72 -15.60
N ASN A 135 5.11 15.69 -16.39
CA ASN A 135 3.74 15.27 -16.63
C ASN A 135 3.26 14.25 -15.58
N GLY A 136 4.12 13.90 -14.64
CA GLY A 136 3.87 12.90 -13.60
C GLY A 136 4.03 11.47 -14.09
N LYS A 137 4.65 11.23 -15.25
CA LYS A 137 4.94 9.87 -15.72
C LYS A 137 6.17 9.35 -14.99
N ILE A 138 6.09 8.13 -14.47
CA ILE A 138 7.18 7.47 -13.76
C ILE A 138 7.98 6.64 -14.76
N HIS A 139 9.27 6.93 -14.88
CA HIS A 139 10.18 6.23 -15.79
C HIS A 139 10.88 5.04 -15.13
N ALA A 140 11.19 5.16 -13.85
CA ALA A 140 11.86 4.12 -13.09
C ALA A 140 11.63 4.29 -11.59
N MET A 141 11.78 3.18 -10.88
CA MET A 141 11.87 3.09 -9.44
C MET A 141 13.24 2.54 -9.05
N PHE A 142 13.82 3.12 -8.01
CA PHE A 142 15.10 2.73 -7.45
C PHE A 142 14.84 2.21 -6.05
N LEU A 143 15.03 0.90 -5.86
CA LEU A 143 14.66 0.22 -4.61
C LEU A 143 15.75 0.46 -3.56
N LYS A 144 15.42 1.22 -2.51
CA LYS A 144 16.28 1.49 -1.35
C LYS A 144 17.75 1.71 -1.73
N PRO A 145 18.04 2.69 -2.61
CA PRO A 145 19.37 2.87 -3.15
C PRO A 145 20.35 3.34 -2.05
N ASP A 146 21.58 2.82 -2.07
CA ASP A 146 22.63 3.26 -1.12
C ASP A 146 22.90 4.76 -1.24
N LYS A 147 22.82 5.31 -2.46
CA LYS A 147 22.98 6.73 -2.79
C LYS A 147 22.03 7.11 -3.92
N THR A 148 21.45 8.29 -3.83
CA THR A 148 20.56 8.84 -4.87
C THR A 148 20.43 10.35 -4.68
N ASP A 149 20.23 11.06 -5.79
CA ASP A 149 19.83 12.47 -5.82
C ASP A 149 18.31 12.62 -6.02
N LEU A 150 17.56 11.51 -6.08
CA LEU A 150 16.11 11.53 -6.13
C LEU A 150 15.54 11.96 -4.77
N GLU A 151 14.47 12.75 -4.81
CA GLU A 151 13.84 13.32 -3.61
C GLU A 151 12.46 12.75 -3.35
N LEU A 152 11.94 11.90 -4.23
CA LEU A 152 10.56 11.44 -4.21
C LEU A 152 10.47 9.93 -3.95
N CYS A 153 9.56 9.54 -3.06
CA CYS A 153 9.21 8.15 -2.74
C CYS A 153 7.70 7.90 -2.95
N TRP A 154 7.28 6.65 -2.88
CA TRP A 154 5.87 6.26 -3.00
C TRP A 154 5.33 5.65 -1.70
N LEU A 155 4.04 5.85 -1.41
CA LEU A 155 3.41 5.39 -0.15
C LEU A 155 2.02 4.74 -0.32
N GLY A 156 1.59 4.55 -1.55
CA GLY A 156 0.32 3.95 -1.89
C GLY A 156 0.10 4.02 -3.39
N GLY A 157 -0.96 3.37 -3.88
CA GLY A 157 -1.25 3.38 -5.30
C GLY A 157 -2.68 3.00 -5.64
N VAL A 158 -3.06 3.29 -6.88
CA VAL A 158 -4.24 2.78 -7.54
C VAL A 158 -3.76 2.07 -8.81
N TRP A 159 -4.33 0.92 -9.14
CA TRP A 159 -3.97 0.23 -10.37
C TRP A 159 -5.13 -0.54 -10.98
N THR A 160 -5.05 -0.72 -12.29
CA THR A 160 -6.08 -1.39 -13.10
C THR A 160 -5.91 -2.91 -13.06
N PRO A 161 -6.88 -3.67 -13.61
CA PRO A 161 -6.74 -5.12 -13.82
C PRO A 161 -5.45 -5.53 -14.54
N VAL A 162 -4.89 -4.67 -15.39
CA VAL A 162 -3.65 -4.95 -16.13
C VAL A 162 -2.48 -5.20 -15.19
N PHE A 163 -2.30 -4.33 -14.19
CA PHE A 163 -1.23 -4.53 -13.21
C PHE A 163 -1.53 -5.70 -12.25
N THR A 164 -2.78 -5.89 -11.84
CA THR A 164 -3.17 -7.04 -11.01
C THR A 164 -2.84 -8.36 -11.71
N GLN A 165 -3.16 -8.48 -12.99
CA GLN A 165 -2.81 -9.64 -13.81
C GLN A 165 -1.30 -9.78 -13.98
N PHE A 166 -0.60 -8.67 -14.27
CA PHE A 166 0.85 -8.66 -14.40
C PHE A 166 1.54 -9.19 -13.14
N MET A 167 1.16 -8.67 -11.97
CA MET A 167 1.69 -9.10 -10.68
C MET A 167 1.46 -10.59 -10.47
N HIS A 168 0.24 -11.08 -10.68
CA HIS A 168 -0.10 -12.49 -10.52
C HIS A 168 0.82 -13.40 -11.37
N GLU A 169 0.96 -13.10 -12.66
CA GLU A 169 1.82 -13.87 -13.56
C GLU A 169 3.31 -13.76 -13.19
N TYR A 170 3.75 -12.56 -12.79
CA TYR A 170 5.12 -12.32 -12.35
C TYR A 170 5.46 -13.22 -11.15
N LEU A 171 4.57 -13.30 -10.17
CA LEU A 171 4.76 -14.10 -8.96
C LEU A 171 4.72 -15.60 -9.24
N GLN A 172 3.85 -16.06 -10.14
CA GLN A 172 3.85 -17.46 -10.57
C GLN A 172 5.19 -17.86 -11.22
N ARG A 173 5.74 -17.01 -12.10
CA ARG A 173 7.04 -17.24 -12.74
C ARG A 173 8.18 -17.22 -11.70
N PHE A 174 8.13 -16.27 -10.77
CA PHE A 174 9.09 -16.14 -9.69
C PHE A 174 9.13 -17.39 -8.79
N ARG A 175 7.95 -17.91 -8.41
CA ARG A 175 7.84 -19.14 -7.62
C ARG A 175 8.41 -20.35 -8.36
N LYS A 176 8.02 -20.58 -9.62
CA LYS A 176 8.54 -21.69 -10.43
C LYS A 176 10.07 -21.68 -10.54
N LYS A 177 10.67 -20.50 -10.73
CA LYS A 177 12.13 -20.32 -10.77
C LYS A 177 12.79 -20.71 -9.43
N ASN A 178 12.18 -20.31 -8.32
CA ASN A 178 12.66 -20.61 -6.98
C ASN A 178 12.54 -22.10 -6.62
N ASP A 179 11.41 -22.74 -6.93
CA ASP A 179 11.21 -24.18 -6.73
C ASP A 179 12.24 -24.99 -7.53
N PHE A 180 12.51 -24.59 -8.77
CA PHE A 180 13.54 -25.23 -9.59
C PHE A 180 14.95 -25.05 -9.00
N LYS A 181 15.30 -23.86 -8.50
CA LYS A 181 16.60 -23.61 -7.86
C LYS A 181 16.80 -24.43 -6.58
N THR A 182 15.80 -24.47 -5.71
CA THR A 182 15.86 -25.25 -4.47
C THR A 182 15.96 -26.74 -4.75
N SER A 183 15.25 -27.26 -5.76
CA SER A 183 15.37 -28.66 -6.18
C SER A 183 16.78 -29.06 -6.65
N LYS A 184 17.60 -28.08 -7.05
CA LYS A 184 19.01 -28.24 -7.43
C LYS A 184 20.01 -27.91 -6.31
N GLY A 185 19.54 -27.78 -5.07
CA GLY A 185 20.37 -27.42 -3.91
C GLY A 185 20.80 -25.94 -3.88
N GLY A 186 20.23 -25.09 -4.73
CA GLY A 186 20.48 -23.66 -4.74
C GLY A 186 19.72 -22.93 -3.62
N LYS A 187 20.23 -21.76 -3.21
CA LYS A 187 19.53 -20.89 -2.25
C LYS A 187 18.28 -20.26 -2.88
N LEU A 188 17.25 -20.11 -2.05
CA LEU A 188 16.00 -19.44 -2.38
C LEU A 188 16.27 -17.94 -2.59
N GLU A 189 15.83 -17.39 -3.72
CA GLU A 189 15.72 -15.94 -3.91
C GLU A 189 14.42 -15.50 -3.21
N SER A 190 14.39 -15.39 -1.88
CA SER A 190 13.11 -15.16 -1.15
C SER A 190 13.03 -13.96 -0.23
N GLU A 191 14.12 -13.34 0.21
CA GLU A 191 13.95 -12.48 1.40
C GLU A 191 13.53 -11.04 1.11
N ASP A 192 13.63 -10.55 -0.14
CA ASP A 192 13.47 -9.12 -0.44
C ASP A 192 12.59 -8.78 -1.66
N LEU A 193 11.70 -9.67 -2.13
CA LEU A 193 10.79 -9.26 -3.21
C LEU A 193 9.76 -8.24 -2.69
N THR A 194 9.94 -6.96 -3.03
CA THR A 194 9.04 -5.87 -2.64
C THR A 194 7.95 -5.60 -3.69
N VAL A 195 6.90 -4.87 -3.31
CA VAL A 195 5.88 -4.37 -4.26
C VAL A 195 6.52 -3.41 -5.25
N GLY A 196 7.43 -2.53 -4.81
CA GLY A 196 8.19 -1.64 -5.68
C GLY A 196 8.98 -2.40 -6.75
N ALA A 197 9.56 -3.56 -6.43
CA ALA A 197 10.26 -4.39 -7.43
C ALA A 197 9.32 -4.90 -8.53
N VAL A 198 8.09 -5.28 -8.18
CA VAL A 198 7.08 -5.72 -9.15
C VAL A 198 6.60 -4.54 -10.01
N ILE A 199 6.40 -3.36 -9.41
CA ILE A 199 6.07 -2.15 -10.17
C ILE A 199 7.21 -1.77 -11.12
N GLN A 200 8.47 -1.82 -10.68
CA GLN A 200 9.62 -1.58 -11.56
C GLN A 200 9.68 -2.59 -12.72
N ALA A 201 9.37 -3.86 -12.46
CA ALA A 201 9.28 -4.87 -13.50
C ALA A 201 8.13 -4.57 -14.50
N ALA A 202 7.00 -4.05 -14.01
CA ALA A 202 5.88 -3.60 -14.85
C ALA A 202 6.26 -2.41 -15.73
N ILE A 203 6.91 -1.39 -15.16
CA ILE A 203 7.42 -0.23 -15.91
C ILE A 203 8.38 -0.69 -17.02
N SER A 204 9.31 -1.60 -16.68
CA SER A 204 10.26 -2.18 -17.64
C SER A 204 9.59 -2.99 -18.76
N LYS A 205 8.33 -3.40 -18.57
CA LYS A 205 7.49 -4.10 -19.55
C LYS A 205 6.52 -3.18 -20.29
N GLY A 206 6.60 -1.87 -20.04
CA GLY A 206 5.83 -0.85 -20.76
C GLY A 206 4.48 -0.50 -20.15
N LEU A 207 4.16 -1.00 -18.95
CA LEU A 207 2.94 -0.59 -18.25
C LEU A 207 3.03 0.91 -17.92
N GLN A 208 1.98 1.64 -18.28
CA GLN A 208 1.94 3.09 -18.08
C GLN A 208 1.77 3.38 -16.59
N THR A 209 2.81 3.97 -16.00
CA THR A 209 2.86 4.28 -14.56
C THR A 209 2.99 5.77 -14.37
N TYR A 210 2.13 6.34 -13.53
CA TYR A 210 2.11 7.77 -13.20
C TYR A 210 2.17 7.98 -11.70
N GLY A 211 2.51 9.20 -11.28
CA GLY A 211 2.50 9.64 -9.90
C GLY A 211 1.60 10.86 -9.70
N VAL A 212 1.11 11.02 -8.47
CA VAL A 212 0.54 12.28 -7.98
C VAL A 212 1.40 12.73 -6.81
N VAL A 213 2.00 13.91 -6.92
CA VAL A 213 2.90 14.46 -5.90
C VAL A 213 2.11 15.21 -4.84
N PHE A 214 2.38 14.90 -3.58
CA PHE A 214 1.89 15.60 -2.41
C PHE A 214 3.07 16.34 -1.74
N PRO A 215 3.44 17.55 -2.22
CA PRO A 215 4.67 18.21 -1.81
C PRO A 215 4.72 18.58 -0.33
N GLU A 216 3.56 18.96 0.24
CA GLU A 216 3.40 19.25 1.67
C GLU A 216 2.88 18.04 2.46
N GLY A 217 2.77 16.88 1.79
CA GLY A 217 2.27 15.66 2.38
C GLY A 217 3.25 15.10 3.42
N LYS A 218 2.75 14.86 4.62
CA LYS A 218 3.52 14.24 5.71
C LYS A 218 3.09 12.80 5.86
N TYR A 219 4.06 11.95 6.23
CA TYR A 219 3.78 10.56 6.50
C TYR A 219 4.69 10.02 7.59
N ILE A 220 4.26 8.92 8.21
CA ILE A 220 5.07 8.19 9.18
C ILE A 220 4.68 6.72 9.21
N ASP A 221 5.67 5.85 9.06
CA ASP A 221 5.57 4.41 9.32
C ASP A 221 5.70 4.17 10.83
N ILE A 222 4.63 3.70 11.46
CA ILE A 222 4.56 3.46 12.90
C ILE A 222 5.05 2.06 13.34
N GLY A 223 5.71 1.31 12.45
CA GLY A 223 6.25 -0.02 12.72
C GLY A 223 7.34 -0.06 13.79
N THR A 224 7.81 1.10 14.28
CA THR A 224 8.76 1.20 15.41
C THR A 224 8.17 1.99 16.57
N PRO A 225 8.50 1.65 17.84
CA PRO A 225 8.04 2.41 19.01
C PRO A 225 8.36 3.90 18.94
N ASP A 226 9.56 4.26 18.45
CA ASP A 226 9.97 5.65 18.28
C ASP A 226 9.09 6.40 17.27
N ASN A 227 8.76 5.76 16.15
CA ASN A 227 7.89 6.38 15.16
C ASN A 227 6.44 6.44 15.63
N LEU A 228 5.96 5.47 16.40
CA LEU A 228 4.65 5.56 17.05
C LEU A 228 4.59 6.79 17.97
N LEU A 229 5.62 7.02 18.80
CA LEU A 229 5.68 8.21 19.65
C LEU A 229 5.76 9.52 18.84
N LYS A 230 6.53 9.54 17.75
CA LYS A 230 6.59 10.71 16.85
C LYS A 230 5.23 10.97 16.18
N SER A 231 4.49 9.92 15.83
CA SER A 231 3.16 10.05 15.21
C SER A 231 2.17 10.77 16.13
N LEU A 232 2.28 10.60 17.44
CA LEU A 232 1.48 11.34 18.43
C LEU A 232 1.75 12.85 18.36
N LYS A 233 2.99 13.28 18.11
CA LYS A 233 3.32 14.71 17.95
C LYS A 233 2.91 15.26 16.59
N MET A 234 3.05 14.45 15.54
CA MET A 234 2.76 14.86 14.16
C MET A 234 1.25 14.93 13.87
N PHE A 235 0.47 14.01 14.46
CA PHE A 235 -0.95 13.83 14.17
C PHE A 235 -1.86 13.93 15.39
N GLY A 236 -1.31 14.08 16.61
CA GLY A 236 -2.08 14.17 17.84
C GLY A 236 -2.50 15.61 18.14
N CYS A 237 -3.54 16.08 17.46
CA CYS A 237 -4.52 17.06 17.97
C CYS A 237 -5.55 17.34 16.87
N GLN A 238 -6.47 16.40 16.64
CA GLN A 238 -7.75 16.71 16.00
C GLN A 238 -8.82 15.92 16.75
N LEU A 239 -9.38 16.58 17.78
CA LEU A 239 -10.69 16.23 18.30
C LEU A 239 -11.68 16.92 17.36
N THR A 240 -12.21 16.16 16.41
CA THR A 240 -13.43 16.51 15.65
C THR A 240 -14.36 15.34 15.77
#